data_AF-A0A498QE68-F1
#
_entry.id   AF-A0A498QE68-F1
#
_cell.length_a   1.000
_cell.length_b   1.000
_cell.length_c   1.000
_cell.angle_alpha   90.00
_cell.angle_beta   90.00
_cell.angle_gamma   90.00
#
_symmetry.space_group_name_H-M   'P 1'
#
loop_
_entity.id
_entity.type
_entity.pdbx_description
1 polymer ?
#
loop_
_entity_poly.entity_id
_entity_poly.type
_entity_poly.pdbx_seq_one_letter_code
_entity_poly.pdbx_strand_id
1 'polypeptide(L)'
;MDIIVEPFRVGHTGAVLALFVDALNPYYGGDHVAHFNRLVEAYLNDNVDERGYNSTRQVGLVASCPRSGGVIGFLNYAVKRQNTVKLSPLIVHPEARRRGVGRRLLAYMDRMLSDADITVRNIYCTIDKHNRPAVNFFTRQGYRVVGSSRDQYLKGHCELILQLPTPVTNSALAADGADISLIRAETERHWEQFASRATSFASNEAIRHEVLQIQAAARRVPYDVESKPKVVYLAYHGDELVGALVLCPKKGGSSKISTAFWKDEATFDALLLALEKVDEFIETEGRVYIHLPVSPGLVGIMQARGWRLDALIPGVDSEQLVIGQWSTNRRESRALIGCEWPDYHLELQEVIRDREWNTFETPQELAISLMAEVGELAQELQWKSRTDRRELDVRSIAAELADIYNYLIRLSWHLDIDLMQSCFDKLVEVREKYPVAVAKNSTRKYTKFA
;
A
#
# COMPACT_ATOMS: atom_id res chain seq x y z
N MET A 1 -10.51 19.00 25.71
CA MET A 1 -10.69 20.29 25.01
C MET A 1 -12.06 20.22 24.34
N ASP A 2 -12.95 21.16 24.64
CA ASP A 2 -14.27 21.20 24.00
C ASP A 2 -14.07 21.64 22.54
N ILE A 3 -14.22 20.70 21.62
CA ILE A 3 -14.13 20.93 20.18
C ILE A 3 -15.54 20.90 19.65
N ILE A 4 -15.99 22.03 19.11
CA ILE A 4 -17.28 22.16 18.43
C ILE A 4 -17.01 22.05 16.94
N VAL A 5 -17.78 21.22 16.25
CA VAL A 5 -17.76 21.14 14.78
C VAL A 5 -19.11 21.58 14.27
N GLU A 6 -19.11 22.48 13.30
CA GLU A 6 -20.32 23.02 12.68
C GLU A 6 -20.09 23.32 11.19
N PRO A 7 -21.15 23.54 10.39
CA PRO A 7 -20.99 23.99 9.00
C PRO A 7 -20.26 25.33 8.92
N PHE A 8 -19.53 25.53 7.83
CA PHE A 8 -18.89 26.81 7.51
C PHE A 8 -19.94 27.93 7.44
N ARG A 9 -19.52 29.15 7.81
CA ARG A 9 -20.33 30.37 7.79
C ARG A 9 -19.46 31.53 7.34
N VAL A 10 -20.06 32.57 6.77
CA VAL A 10 -19.33 33.77 6.30
C VAL A 10 -18.43 34.37 7.39
N GLY A 11 -18.85 34.34 8.65
CA GLY A 11 -18.05 34.81 9.79
C GLY A 11 -16.73 34.06 10.00
N HIS A 12 -16.57 32.86 9.46
CA HIS A 12 -15.35 32.05 9.55
C HIS A 12 -14.32 32.39 8.47
N THR A 13 -14.70 33.16 7.43
CA THR A 13 -13.89 33.39 6.21
C THR A 13 -12.45 33.80 6.52
N GLY A 14 -12.26 34.82 7.37
CA GLY A 14 -10.91 35.34 7.66
C GLY A 14 -10.01 34.30 8.36
N ALA A 15 -10.53 33.64 9.40
CA ALA A 15 -9.77 32.67 10.16
C ALA A 15 -9.47 31.39 9.35
N VAL A 16 -10.43 30.94 8.53
CA VAL A 16 -10.23 29.78 7.67
C VAL A 16 -9.26 30.10 6.53
N LEU A 17 -9.33 31.29 5.91
CA LEU A 17 -8.42 31.67 4.83
C LEU A 17 -6.96 31.64 5.27
N ALA A 18 -6.64 32.20 6.44
CA ALA A 18 -5.30 32.15 7.01
C ALA A 18 -4.83 30.70 7.19
N LEU A 19 -5.65 29.88 7.86
CA LEU A 19 -5.37 28.46 8.08
C LEU A 19 -5.21 27.68 6.76
N PHE A 20 -5.98 28.04 5.73
CA PHE A 20 -6.00 27.39 4.42
C PHE A 20 -4.71 27.62 3.64
N VAL A 21 -4.25 28.88 3.57
CA VAL A 21 -3.03 29.25 2.85
C VAL A 21 -1.80 28.65 3.54
N ASP A 22 -1.71 28.78 4.87
CA ASP A 22 -0.56 28.28 5.64
C ASP A 22 -0.39 26.76 5.53
N ALA A 23 -1.50 26.03 5.50
CA ALA A 23 -1.47 24.57 5.45
C ALA A 23 -1.16 24.01 4.05
N LEU A 24 -1.56 24.69 2.98
CA LEU A 24 -1.42 24.17 1.61
C LEU A 24 -0.10 24.59 0.94
N ASN A 25 0.41 25.79 1.22
CA ASN A 25 1.64 26.31 0.61
C ASN A 25 2.84 25.34 0.61
N PRO A 26 3.12 24.56 1.68
CA PRO A 26 4.26 23.66 1.71
C PRO A 26 4.14 22.46 0.74
N TYR A 27 2.92 22.10 0.33
CA TYR A 27 2.64 20.85 -0.39
C TYR A 27 2.06 21.09 -1.79
N TYR A 28 1.42 22.24 -2.01
CA TYR A 28 0.65 22.52 -3.22
C TYR A 28 1.00 23.90 -3.78
N GLY A 29 1.24 23.97 -5.08
CA GLY A 29 1.33 25.24 -5.80
C GLY A 29 -0.05 25.81 -6.16
N GLY A 30 -0.07 26.97 -6.81
CA GLY A 30 -1.28 27.63 -7.30
C GLY A 30 -1.81 28.74 -6.38
N ASP A 31 -2.94 29.33 -6.78
CA ASP A 31 -3.59 30.42 -6.04
C ASP A 31 -4.59 29.85 -5.02
N HIS A 32 -4.09 29.64 -3.78
CA HIS A 32 -4.90 29.11 -2.68
C HIS A 32 -5.98 30.08 -2.20
N VAL A 33 -5.79 31.39 -2.39
CA VAL A 33 -6.80 32.41 -2.06
C VAL A 33 -7.96 32.31 -3.05
N ALA A 34 -7.68 32.25 -4.35
CA ALA A 34 -8.70 32.02 -5.36
C ALA A 34 -9.38 30.65 -5.18
N HIS A 35 -8.65 29.62 -4.75
CA HIS A 35 -9.25 28.34 -4.39
C HIS A 35 -10.24 28.47 -3.23
N PHE A 36 -9.83 29.09 -2.12
CA PHE A 36 -10.71 29.28 -0.98
C PHE A 36 -11.94 30.14 -1.33
N ASN A 37 -11.76 31.21 -2.11
CA ASN A 37 -12.85 32.06 -2.56
C ASN A 37 -13.91 31.29 -3.36
N ARG A 38 -13.53 30.30 -4.17
CA ARG A 38 -14.49 29.42 -4.84
C ARG A 38 -15.32 28.58 -3.86
N LEU A 39 -14.73 28.15 -2.75
CA LEU A 39 -15.47 27.44 -1.70
C LEU A 39 -16.47 28.37 -0.99
N VAL A 40 -16.09 29.63 -0.77
CA VAL A 40 -16.98 30.66 -0.21
C VAL A 40 -18.12 30.98 -1.17
N GLU A 41 -17.85 31.16 -2.47
CA GLU A 41 -18.89 31.37 -3.48
C GLU A 41 -19.89 30.20 -3.53
N ALA A 42 -19.40 28.95 -3.51
CA ALA A 42 -20.27 27.78 -3.47
C ALA A 42 -21.13 27.77 -2.20
N TYR A 43 -20.54 28.08 -1.03
CA TYR A 43 -21.29 28.21 0.22
C TYR A 43 -22.40 29.27 0.14
N LEU A 44 -22.11 30.45 -0.43
CA LEU A 44 -23.09 31.52 -0.62
C LEU A 44 -24.23 31.13 -1.57
N ASN A 45 -24.00 30.12 -2.41
CA ASN A 45 -24.99 29.53 -3.31
C ASN A 45 -25.54 28.21 -2.76
N ASP A 46 -25.88 28.15 -1.47
CA ASP A 46 -26.43 26.97 -0.80
C ASP A 46 -25.58 25.69 -0.93
N ASN A 47 -24.26 25.86 -0.98
CA ASN A 47 -23.26 24.82 -1.22
C ASN A 47 -23.31 24.20 -2.63
N VAL A 48 -23.97 24.82 -3.60
CA VAL A 48 -24.02 24.37 -5.00
C VAL A 48 -22.74 24.80 -5.73
N ASP A 49 -22.09 23.84 -6.39
CA ASP A 49 -20.87 24.09 -7.16
C ASP A 49 -21.19 24.34 -8.64
N GLU A 50 -21.59 25.56 -8.98
CA GLU A 50 -21.93 25.93 -10.37
C GLU A 50 -20.72 25.97 -11.30
N ARG A 51 -19.52 26.20 -10.76
CA ARG A 51 -18.27 26.23 -11.53
C ARG A 51 -17.70 24.83 -11.76
N GLY A 52 -18.02 23.87 -10.90
CA GLY A 52 -17.57 22.49 -11.01
C GLY A 52 -18.43 21.66 -11.95
N TYR A 53 -17.97 21.41 -13.18
CA TYR A 53 -18.69 20.52 -14.11
C TYR A 53 -19.03 19.15 -13.50
N ASN A 54 -18.08 18.58 -12.73
CA ASN A 54 -18.18 17.24 -12.14
C ASN A 54 -18.63 17.24 -10.67
N SER A 55 -18.65 18.38 -9.98
CA SER A 55 -19.20 18.48 -8.61
C SER A 55 -20.63 18.99 -8.66
N THR A 56 -21.46 18.51 -7.75
CA THR A 56 -22.80 19.06 -7.52
C THR A 56 -22.81 19.97 -6.30
N ARG A 57 -21.98 19.65 -5.29
CA ARG A 57 -21.91 20.40 -4.03
C ARG A 57 -20.48 20.54 -3.50
N GLN A 58 -20.24 21.62 -2.76
CA GLN A 58 -19.01 21.88 -1.99
C GLN A 58 -19.43 22.30 -0.59
N VAL A 59 -19.09 21.51 0.42
CA VAL A 59 -19.53 21.75 1.80
C VAL A 59 -18.31 21.92 2.70
N GLY A 60 -18.20 23.09 3.31
CA GLY A 60 -17.19 23.40 4.32
C GLY A 60 -17.69 23.10 5.73
N LEU A 61 -16.84 22.53 6.57
CA LEU A 61 -17.02 22.28 7.99
C LEU A 61 -15.90 22.97 8.77
N VAL A 62 -16.23 23.56 9.90
CA VAL A 62 -15.30 24.29 10.76
C VAL A 62 -15.26 23.61 12.12
N ALA A 63 -14.06 23.43 12.66
CA ALA A 63 -13.83 23.05 14.04
C ALA A 63 -13.32 24.27 14.83
N SER A 64 -13.95 24.54 15.96
CA SER A 64 -13.62 25.67 16.84
C SER A 64 -13.44 25.20 18.29
N CYS A 65 -12.62 25.92 19.06
CA CYS A 65 -12.54 25.72 20.51
C CYS A 65 -13.05 26.95 21.26
N PRO A 66 -14.12 26.83 22.08
CA PRO A 66 -14.67 27.95 22.84
C PRO A 66 -13.66 28.63 23.78
N ARG A 67 -12.70 27.87 24.32
CA ARG A 67 -11.67 28.40 25.24
C ARG A 67 -10.63 29.27 24.54
N SER A 68 -10.31 28.99 23.29
CA SER A 68 -9.37 29.80 22.49
C SER A 68 -10.09 30.78 21.56
N GLY A 69 -11.43 30.74 21.50
CA GLY A 69 -12.27 31.63 20.68
C GLY A 69 -12.07 31.52 19.17
N GLY A 70 -11.27 30.55 18.70
CA GLY A 70 -10.74 30.52 17.34
C GLY A 70 -11.07 29.25 16.56
N VAL A 71 -11.03 29.37 15.23
CA VAL A 71 -11.05 28.26 14.28
C VAL A 71 -9.76 27.47 14.43
N ILE A 72 -9.88 26.17 14.71
CA ILE A 72 -8.76 25.25 14.92
C ILE A 72 -8.70 24.12 13.87
N GLY A 73 -9.67 24.07 12.96
CA GLY A 73 -9.69 23.10 11.87
C GLY A 73 -10.75 23.43 10.83
N PHE A 74 -10.53 22.91 9.62
CA PHE A 74 -11.42 23.07 8.48
C PHE A 74 -11.43 21.78 7.66
N LEU A 75 -12.60 21.37 7.19
CA LEU A 75 -12.75 20.29 6.22
C LEU A 75 -13.67 20.76 5.11
N ASN A 76 -13.23 20.69 3.86
CA ASN A 76 -14.11 20.80 2.71
C ASN A 76 -14.26 19.44 2.01
N TYR A 77 -15.49 19.09 1.67
CA TYR A 77 -15.78 17.93 0.85
C TYR A 77 -16.68 18.30 -0.34
N ALA A 78 -16.38 17.70 -1.49
CA ALA A 78 -17.11 17.90 -2.73
C ALA A 78 -17.90 16.63 -3.09
N VAL A 79 -19.21 16.75 -3.28
CA VAL A 79 -20.04 15.67 -3.83
C VAL A 79 -19.95 15.72 -5.36
N LYS A 80 -19.59 14.61 -5.98
CA LYS A 80 -19.45 14.47 -7.42
C LYS A 80 -20.68 13.81 -8.05
N ARG A 81 -20.96 14.13 -9.31
CA ARG A 81 -22.11 13.59 -10.08
C ARG A 81 -22.16 12.07 -10.13
N GLN A 82 -21.02 11.40 -9.95
CA GLN A 82 -20.87 9.94 -9.94
C GLN A 82 -21.06 9.34 -8.54
N ASN A 83 -21.72 10.08 -7.63
CA ASN A 83 -21.96 9.67 -6.25
C ASN A 83 -20.66 9.38 -5.48
N THR A 84 -19.58 10.10 -5.78
CA THR A 84 -18.32 10.02 -5.02
C THR A 84 -18.10 11.31 -4.24
N VAL A 85 -17.45 11.21 -3.09
CA VAL A 85 -17.11 12.35 -2.23
C VAL A 85 -15.60 12.52 -2.22
N LYS A 86 -15.12 13.70 -2.63
CA LYS A 86 -13.70 14.05 -2.55
C LYS A 86 -13.45 14.98 -1.36
N LEU A 87 -12.53 14.63 -0.48
CA LEU A 87 -12.05 15.53 0.58
C LEU A 87 -10.95 16.43 0.01
N SER A 88 -11.13 17.75 0.08
CA SER A 88 -10.14 18.71 -0.40
C SER A 88 -10.44 20.13 0.10
N PRO A 89 -9.73 20.65 1.12
CA PRO A 89 -8.77 19.98 2.02
C PRO A 89 -9.36 19.62 3.39
N LEU A 90 -8.67 18.77 4.15
CA LEU A 90 -8.81 18.63 5.60
C LEU A 90 -7.58 19.25 6.27
N ILE A 91 -7.81 20.24 7.12
CA ILE A 91 -6.76 21.04 7.76
C ILE A 91 -7.01 21.09 9.27
N VAL A 92 -5.94 20.92 10.04
CA VAL A 92 -5.94 21.08 11.50
C VAL A 92 -4.82 22.03 11.89
N HIS A 93 -5.17 23.08 12.64
CA HIS A 93 -4.22 24.06 13.16
C HIS A 93 -3.08 23.35 13.93
N PRO A 94 -1.80 23.72 13.73
CA PRO A 94 -0.66 23.02 14.34
C PRO A 94 -0.80 22.76 15.84
N GLU A 95 -1.21 23.76 16.62
CA GLU A 95 -1.38 23.65 18.07
C GLU A 95 -2.58 22.79 18.52
N ALA A 96 -3.50 22.52 17.59
CA ALA A 96 -4.69 21.71 17.83
C ALA A 96 -4.55 20.27 17.29
N ARG A 97 -3.40 19.93 16.68
CA ARG A 97 -3.10 18.57 16.20
C ARG A 97 -3.05 17.59 17.37
N ARG A 98 -3.31 16.31 17.08
CA ARG A 98 -3.36 15.20 18.06
C ARG A 98 -4.41 15.38 19.19
N ARG A 99 -5.33 16.34 19.08
CA ARG A 99 -6.45 16.55 20.02
C ARG A 99 -7.80 16.02 19.52
N GLY A 100 -7.81 15.27 18.42
CA GLY A 100 -9.02 14.67 17.84
C GLY A 100 -9.83 15.58 16.91
N VAL A 101 -9.33 16.77 16.55
CA VAL A 101 -10.02 17.73 15.66
C VAL A 101 -10.36 17.10 14.30
N GLY A 102 -9.38 16.54 13.60
CA GLY A 102 -9.59 15.91 12.29
C GLY A 102 -10.60 14.76 12.33
N ARG A 103 -10.55 13.91 13.36
CA ARG A 103 -11.53 12.82 13.57
C ARG A 103 -12.94 13.37 13.73
N ARG A 104 -13.12 14.45 14.50
CA ARG A 104 -14.43 15.08 14.71
C ARG A 104 -14.98 15.72 13.43
N LEU A 105 -14.11 16.31 12.60
CA LEU A 105 -14.50 16.83 11.29
C LEU A 105 -15.03 15.72 10.37
N LEU A 106 -14.31 14.59 10.27
CA LEU A 106 -14.74 13.44 9.47
C LEU A 106 -16.05 12.83 10.00
N ALA A 107 -16.15 12.61 11.31
CA ALA A 107 -17.38 12.08 11.91
C ALA A 107 -18.59 13.01 11.72
N TYR A 108 -18.37 14.33 11.68
CA TYR A 108 -19.45 15.27 11.38
C TYR A 108 -19.88 15.20 9.91
N MET A 109 -18.91 15.11 8.98
CA MET A 109 -19.19 14.89 7.55
C MET A 109 -19.99 13.61 7.33
N ASP A 110 -19.60 12.49 7.97
CA ASP A 110 -20.29 11.21 7.81
C ASP A 110 -21.77 11.30 8.24
N ARG A 111 -22.05 12.01 9.35
CA ARG A 111 -23.42 12.28 9.77
C ARG A 111 -24.18 13.12 8.74
N MET A 112 -23.58 14.19 8.22
CA MET A 112 -24.21 15.03 7.19
C MET A 112 -24.51 14.28 5.89
N LEU A 113 -23.60 13.40 5.47
CA LEU A 113 -23.81 12.57 4.27
C LEU A 113 -24.95 11.56 4.50
N SER A 114 -25.05 11.00 5.71
CA SER A 114 -26.13 10.08 6.09
C SER A 114 -27.48 10.78 6.16
N ASP A 115 -27.54 11.97 6.77
CA ASP A 115 -28.78 12.75 6.91
C ASP A 115 -29.30 13.30 5.58
N ALA A 116 -28.42 13.49 4.60
CA ALA A 116 -28.76 14.04 3.29
C ALA A 116 -29.35 12.99 2.31
N ASP A 117 -29.49 11.72 2.72
CA ASP A 117 -29.95 10.59 1.89
C ASP A 117 -29.20 10.48 0.54
N ILE A 118 -27.90 10.80 0.56
CA ILE A 118 -27.04 10.70 -0.63
C ILE A 118 -26.42 9.30 -0.64
N THR A 119 -26.74 8.49 -1.64
CA THR A 119 -26.02 7.23 -1.88
C THR A 119 -24.56 7.55 -2.24
N VAL A 120 -23.63 7.34 -1.32
CA VAL A 120 -22.20 7.56 -1.56
C VAL A 120 -21.54 6.25 -1.98
N ARG A 121 -21.04 6.21 -3.22
CA ARG A 121 -20.30 5.07 -3.79
C ARG A 121 -18.89 4.95 -3.21
N ASN A 122 -18.23 6.07 -2.93
CA ASN A 122 -16.84 6.13 -2.50
C ASN A 122 -16.50 7.48 -1.86
N ILE A 123 -15.68 7.49 -0.79
CA ILE A 123 -15.10 8.69 -0.19
C ILE A 123 -13.58 8.62 -0.36
N TYR A 124 -12.97 9.66 -0.94
CA TYR A 124 -11.55 9.63 -1.27
C TYR A 124 -10.84 10.97 -1.09
N CYS A 125 -9.52 10.92 -0.97
CA CYS A 125 -8.64 12.09 -0.98
C CYS A 125 -7.35 11.78 -1.73
N THR A 126 -6.62 12.84 -2.06
CA THR A 126 -5.26 12.76 -2.61
C THR A 126 -4.33 13.47 -1.65
N ILE A 127 -3.21 12.83 -1.32
CA ILE A 127 -2.24 13.35 -0.35
C ILE A 127 -0.86 13.22 -0.95
N ASP A 128 -0.07 14.29 -0.91
CA ASP A 128 1.34 14.23 -1.30
C ASP A 128 2.08 13.17 -0.47
N LYS A 129 2.83 12.28 -1.13
CA LYS A 129 3.54 11.16 -0.49
C LYS A 129 4.50 11.61 0.62
N HIS A 130 5.01 12.83 0.56
CA HIS A 130 5.88 13.41 1.58
C HIS A 130 5.10 13.99 2.78
N ASN A 131 3.79 14.21 2.66
CA ASN A 131 2.93 14.59 3.79
C ASN A 131 2.56 13.37 4.65
N ARG A 132 3.59 12.74 5.24
CA ARG A 132 3.46 11.54 6.09
C ARG A 132 2.46 11.73 7.25
N PRO A 133 2.38 12.89 7.93
CA PRO A 133 1.38 13.11 8.97
C PRO A 133 -0.06 12.95 8.48
N ALA A 134 -0.38 13.46 7.29
CA ALA A 134 -1.70 13.32 6.69
C ALA A 134 -1.99 11.88 6.25
N VAL A 135 -1.03 11.22 5.59
CA VAL A 135 -1.15 9.80 5.20
C VAL A 135 -1.45 8.94 6.44
N ASN A 136 -0.64 9.07 7.50
CA ASN A 136 -0.82 8.32 8.75
C ASN A 136 -2.16 8.63 9.44
N PHE A 137 -2.63 9.88 9.37
CA PHE A 137 -3.92 10.26 9.92
C PHE A 137 -5.07 9.52 9.21
N PHE A 138 -5.12 9.60 7.88
CA PHE A 138 -6.18 8.98 7.09
C PHE A 138 -6.16 7.46 7.17
N THR A 139 -4.98 6.82 7.16
CA THR A 139 -4.85 5.37 7.39
C THR A 139 -5.45 4.95 8.73
N ARG A 140 -5.17 5.70 9.82
CA ARG A 140 -5.78 5.47 11.14
C ARG A 140 -7.29 5.73 11.19
N GLN A 141 -7.86 6.44 10.21
CA GLN A 141 -9.30 6.63 10.08
C GLN A 141 -9.94 5.57 9.16
N GLY A 142 -9.18 4.55 8.71
CA GLY A 142 -9.68 3.44 7.91
C GLY A 142 -9.52 3.62 6.40
N TYR A 143 -8.93 4.73 5.92
CA TYR A 143 -8.65 4.91 4.50
C TYR A 143 -7.50 4.01 4.06
N ARG A 144 -7.56 3.49 2.83
CA ARG A 144 -6.52 2.67 2.22
C ARG A 144 -5.91 3.40 1.03
N VAL A 145 -4.58 3.30 0.89
CA VAL A 145 -3.89 3.73 -0.33
C VAL A 145 -4.27 2.76 -1.45
N VAL A 146 -4.92 3.26 -2.50
CA VAL A 146 -5.40 2.43 -3.63
C VAL A 146 -4.70 2.76 -4.95
N GLY A 147 -3.85 3.78 -4.96
CA GLY A 147 -3.11 4.18 -6.13
C GLY A 147 -2.21 5.38 -5.86
N SER A 148 -1.46 5.77 -6.89
CA SER A 148 -0.62 6.95 -6.84
C SER A 148 -0.51 7.61 -8.21
N SER A 149 -0.29 8.92 -8.24
CA SER A 149 -0.10 9.69 -9.47
C SER A 149 1.10 10.63 -9.32
N ARG A 150 2.07 10.51 -10.23
CA ARG A 150 3.23 11.42 -10.27
C ARG A 150 2.87 12.70 -11.00
N ASP A 151 3.46 13.80 -10.56
CA ASP A 151 3.36 15.12 -11.20
C ASP A 151 1.91 15.64 -11.34
N GLN A 152 0.99 15.15 -10.50
CA GLN A 152 -0.43 15.48 -10.60
C GLN A 152 -0.73 16.94 -10.22
N TYR A 153 -0.13 17.42 -9.13
CA TYR A 153 -0.29 18.80 -8.64
C TYR A 153 1.01 19.58 -8.64
N LEU A 154 2.13 18.93 -8.31
CA LEU A 154 3.45 19.54 -8.28
C LEU A 154 4.47 18.65 -8.99
N LYS A 155 5.32 19.24 -9.81
CA LYS A 155 6.36 18.52 -10.55
C LYS A 155 7.42 17.98 -9.60
N GLY A 156 7.82 16.73 -9.78
CA GLY A 156 8.71 15.98 -8.90
C GLY A 156 8.00 15.26 -7.75
N HIS A 157 6.70 15.49 -7.57
CA HIS A 157 5.92 14.95 -6.45
C HIS A 157 5.06 13.76 -6.87
N CYS A 158 4.63 12.98 -5.89
CA CYS A 158 3.78 11.82 -6.08
C CYS A 158 2.60 11.92 -5.12
N GLU A 159 1.39 12.00 -5.66
CA GLU A 159 0.16 11.98 -4.88
C GLU A 159 -0.27 10.54 -4.63
N LEU A 160 -0.55 10.20 -3.38
CA LEU A 160 -1.23 8.97 -3.02
C LEU A 160 -2.74 9.19 -3.10
N ILE A 161 -3.46 8.25 -3.70
CA ILE A 161 -4.92 8.22 -3.75
C ILE A 161 -5.38 7.33 -2.60
N LEU A 162 -6.08 7.91 -1.64
CA LEU A 162 -6.63 7.19 -0.49
C LEU A 162 -8.14 7.11 -0.59
N GLN A 163 -8.71 5.94 -0.31
CA GLN A 163 -10.16 5.70 -0.32
C GLN A 163 -10.61 5.09 1.00
N LEU A 164 -11.74 5.56 1.52
CA LEU A 164 -12.44 4.88 2.61
C LEU A 164 -13.16 3.68 2.01
N PRO A 165 -12.84 2.45 2.42
CA PRO A 165 -13.55 1.28 1.94
C PRO A 165 -15.03 1.43 2.25
N THR A 166 -15.88 1.34 1.22
CA THR A 166 -17.31 1.15 1.42
C THR A 166 -17.48 -0.14 2.21
N PRO A 167 -18.40 -0.23 3.19
CA PRO A 167 -18.76 -1.52 3.77
C PRO A 167 -19.26 -2.39 2.62
N VAL A 168 -18.38 -3.22 2.10
CA VAL A 168 -18.78 -4.40 1.34
C VAL A 168 -19.63 -5.14 2.37
N THR A 169 -20.89 -5.43 2.03
CA THR A 169 -21.61 -6.52 2.69
C THR A 169 -20.65 -7.70 2.70
N ASN A 170 -20.03 -7.93 3.86
CA ASN A 170 -19.02 -8.94 4.09
C ASN A 170 -19.70 -10.31 3.89
N SER A 171 -19.87 -10.71 2.65
CA SER A 171 -20.37 -12.03 2.29
C SER A 171 -19.40 -12.80 1.39
N ALA A 172 -18.17 -12.30 1.20
CA ALA A 172 -17.19 -12.99 0.35
C ALA A 172 -15.77 -13.09 0.93
N LEU A 173 -15.37 -12.26 1.90
CA LEU A 173 -14.02 -12.31 2.50
C LEU A 173 -14.02 -12.54 4.02
N ALA A 174 -15.19 -12.77 4.62
CA ALA A 174 -15.34 -13.16 6.01
C ALA A 174 -16.28 -14.36 6.10
N ALA A 175 -15.71 -15.56 5.95
CA ALA A 175 -16.14 -16.84 6.53
C ALA A 175 -15.43 -17.95 5.72
N ASP A 176 -14.61 -18.74 6.41
CA ASP A 176 -13.90 -19.93 5.93
C ASP A 176 -12.99 -19.72 4.72
N GLY A 177 -11.69 -19.48 4.99
CA GLY A 177 -10.67 -19.84 4.02
C GLY A 177 -10.82 -21.32 3.73
N ALA A 178 -11.48 -21.67 2.63
CA ALA A 178 -11.66 -23.05 2.21
C ALA A 178 -10.29 -23.71 2.23
N ASP A 179 -10.10 -24.67 3.13
CA ASP A 179 -8.84 -25.43 3.21
C ASP A 179 -8.75 -26.25 1.94
N ILE A 180 -8.04 -25.71 0.95
CA ILE A 180 -7.83 -26.37 -0.33
C ILE A 180 -6.51 -27.11 -0.31
N SER A 181 -6.54 -28.33 -0.84
CA SER A 181 -5.33 -29.10 -1.13
C SER A 181 -5.00 -28.97 -2.61
N LEU A 182 -3.71 -28.80 -2.91
CA LEU A 182 -3.21 -28.87 -4.29
C LEU A 182 -2.64 -30.27 -4.55
N ILE A 183 -3.17 -30.93 -5.57
CA ILE A 183 -2.73 -32.25 -6.00
C ILE A 183 -2.19 -32.14 -7.43
N ARG A 184 -1.00 -32.68 -7.66
CA ARG A 184 -0.39 -32.71 -9.00
C ARG A 184 -1.16 -33.65 -9.93
N ALA A 185 -1.46 -33.19 -11.14
CA ALA A 185 -2.21 -33.99 -12.11
C ALA A 185 -1.31 -35.07 -12.74
N GLU A 186 -1.33 -36.28 -12.17
CA GLU A 186 -0.56 -37.43 -12.67
C GLU A 186 -1.41 -38.54 -13.28
N THR A 187 -2.65 -38.72 -12.81
CA THR A 187 -3.53 -39.83 -13.21
C THR A 187 -4.50 -39.43 -14.32
N GLU A 188 -5.00 -40.40 -15.09
CA GLU A 188 -6.04 -40.16 -16.11
C GLU A 188 -7.30 -39.51 -15.52
N ARG A 189 -7.70 -39.94 -14.32
CA ARG A 189 -8.80 -39.32 -13.55
C ARG A 189 -8.56 -37.84 -13.28
N HIS A 190 -7.34 -37.42 -12.92
CA HIS A 190 -7.02 -36.01 -12.72
C HIS A 190 -7.25 -35.20 -14.01
N TRP A 191 -6.83 -35.75 -15.16
CA TRP A 191 -6.98 -35.09 -16.45
C TRP A 191 -8.43 -35.02 -16.93
N GLU A 192 -9.22 -36.07 -16.69
CA GLU A 192 -10.68 -36.05 -16.92
C GLU A 192 -11.36 -34.97 -16.08
N GLN A 193 -11.01 -34.87 -14.79
CA GLN A 193 -11.56 -33.84 -13.90
C GLN A 193 -11.15 -32.43 -14.35
N PHE A 194 -9.87 -32.20 -14.69
CA PHE A 194 -9.40 -30.93 -15.25
C PHE A 194 -10.22 -30.54 -16.49
N ALA A 195 -10.36 -31.46 -17.44
CA ALA A 195 -11.11 -31.22 -18.68
C ALA A 195 -12.57 -30.89 -18.42
N SER A 196 -13.22 -31.61 -17.51
CA SER A 196 -14.64 -31.45 -17.21
C SER A 196 -14.98 -30.09 -16.59
N ARG A 197 -14.05 -29.49 -15.83
CA ARG A 197 -14.30 -28.24 -15.09
C ARG A 197 -13.75 -27.00 -15.75
N ALA A 198 -12.71 -27.13 -16.60
CA ALA A 198 -12.02 -26.02 -17.25
C ALA A 198 -12.93 -25.06 -18.05
N THR A 199 -14.09 -25.53 -18.51
CA THR A 199 -15.07 -24.73 -19.26
C THR A 199 -16.25 -24.22 -18.41
N SER A 200 -16.41 -24.74 -17.19
CA SER A 200 -17.55 -24.46 -16.31
C SER A 200 -17.25 -23.42 -15.23
N PHE A 201 -15.97 -23.15 -14.96
CA PHE A 201 -15.50 -22.24 -13.93
C PHE A 201 -14.94 -20.94 -14.53
N ALA A 202 -14.79 -19.92 -13.69
CA ALA A 202 -14.10 -18.71 -14.08
C ALA A 202 -12.63 -19.03 -14.39
N SER A 203 -12.05 -18.37 -15.39
CA SER A 203 -10.69 -18.64 -15.83
C SER A 203 -9.97 -17.38 -16.26
N ASN A 204 -8.65 -17.44 -16.24
CA ASN A 204 -7.79 -16.34 -16.68
C ASN A 204 -7.72 -16.22 -18.22
N GLU A 205 -7.95 -17.33 -18.93
CA GLU A 205 -8.04 -17.43 -20.39
C GLU A 205 -9.09 -18.49 -20.79
N ALA A 206 -9.59 -18.49 -22.03
CA ALA A 206 -10.61 -19.44 -22.47
C ALA A 206 -10.03 -20.85 -22.69
N ILE A 207 -10.34 -21.81 -21.81
CA ILE A 207 -9.72 -23.16 -21.79
C ILE A 207 -10.57 -24.19 -22.55
N ARG A 208 -10.89 -23.94 -23.84
CA ARG A 208 -11.86 -24.81 -24.56
C ARG A 208 -11.24 -26.02 -25.27
N HIS A 209 -10.06 -25.89 -25.86
CA HIS A 209 -9.47 -26.96 -26.70
C HIS A 209 -8.02 -27.31 -26.34
N GLU A 210 -7.48 -26.73 -25.26
CA GLU A 210 -6.06 -26.82 -24.93
C GLU A 210 -5.72 -27.94 -23.93
N VAL A 211 -6.71 -28.60 -23.33
CA VAL A 211 -6.48 -29.56 -22.24
C VAL A 211 -5.60 -30.73 -22.68
N LEU A 212 -5.84 -31.30 -23.87
CA LEU A 212 -4.99 -32.38 -24.42
C LEU A 212 -3.56 -31.91 -24.67
N GLN A 213 -3.38 -30.65 -25.09
CA GLN A 213 -2.05 -30.08 -25.30
C GLN A 213 -1.34 -29.81 -23.96
N ILE A 214 -2.09 -29.40 -22.94
CA ILE A 214 -1.57 -29.23 -21.58
C ILE A 214 -1.13 -30.57 -21.02
N GLN A 215 -1.97 -31.61 -21.13
CA GLN A 215 -1.68 -32.96 -20.70
C GLN A 215 -0.44 -33.54 -21.40
N ALA A 216 -0.34 -33.37 -22.72
CA ALA A 216 0.83 -33.81 -23.48
C ALA A 216 2.10 -33.07 -23.04
N ALA A 217 2.01 -31.77 -22.75
CA ALA A 217 3.14 -30.98 -22.27
C ALA A 217 3.55 -31.30 -20.83
N ALA A 218 2.63 -31.80 -20.00
CA ALA A 218 2.92 -32.23 -18.64
C ALA A 218 3.71 -33.54 -18.56
N ARG A 219 3.73 -34.33 -19.64
CA ARG A 219 4.53 -35.57 -19.75
C ARG A 219 5.96 -35.34 -20.24
N ARG A 220 6.36 -34.09 -20.50
CA ARG A 220 7.69 -33.74 -21.01
C ARG A 220 8.73 -33.76 -19.89
N VAL A 221 10.01 -33.80 -20.27
CA VAL A 221 11.14 -33.87 -19.35
C VAL A 221 11.07 -32.69 -18.36
N PRO A 222 10.92 -32.95 -17.05
CA PRO A 222 10.99 -31.88 -16.06
C PRO A 222 12.39 -31.26 -16.13
N TYR A 223 12.50 -29.94 -15.99
CA TYR A 223 13.74 -29.15 -15.99
C TYR A 223 14.37 -28.78 -17.34
N ASP A 224 13.96 -29.36 -18.48
CA ASP A 224 14.32 -28.78 -19.79
C ASP A 224 13.32 -27.70 -20.17
N VAL A 225 13.67 -26.43 -19.93
CA VAL A 225 12.83 -25.27 -20.24
C VAL A 225 12.50 -25.19 -21.74
N GLU A 226 13.38 -25.65 -22.63
CA GLU A 226 13.15 -25.61 -24.08
C GLU A 226 12.09 -26.63 -24.51
N SER A 227 11.92 -27.72 -23.75
CA SER A 227 10.80 -28.65 -23.93
C SER A 227 9.44 -28.04 -23.58
N LYS A 228 9.41 -26.85 -22.95
CA LYS A 228 8.21 -26.14 -22.47
C LYS A 228 7.32 -27.07 -21.62
N PRO A 229 7.84 -27.61 -20.51
CA PRO A 229 7.07 -28.50 -19.64
C PRO A 229 5.96 -27.70 -18.96
N LYS A 230 4.88 -28.40 -18.62
CA LYS A 230 3.78 -27.84 -17.83
C LYS A 230 3.64 -28.62 -16.53
N VAL A 231 3.47 -27.92 -15.42
CA VAL A 231 3.10 -28.55 -14.15
C VAL A 231 1.68 -28.14 -13.81
N VAL A 232 0.82 -29.13 -13.60
CA VAL A 232 -0.61 -28.91 -13.39
C VAL A 232 -0.97 -29.32 -11.98
N TYR A 233 -1.59 -28.39 -11.26
CA TYR A 233 -2.14 -28.61 -9.94
C TYR A 233 -3.66 -28.46 -9.97
N LEU A 234 -4.34 -29.43 -9.37
CA LEU A 234 -5.78 -29.43 -9.13
C LEU A 234 -6.03 -29.02 -7.68
N ALA A 235 -6.99 -28.13 -7.47
CA ALA A 235 -7.38 -27.64 -6.16
C ALA A 235 -8.67 -28.30 -5.68
N TYR A 236 -8.60 -29.00 -4.54
CA TYR A 236 -9.74 -29.69 -3.96
C TYR A 236 -10.10 -29.10 -2.60
N HIS A 237 -11.39 -28.88 -2.37
CA HIS A 237 -11.96 -28.66 -1.05
C HIS A 237 -12.67 -29.95 -0.62
N GLY A 238 -12.08 -30.69 0.32
CA GLY A 238 -12.44 -32.10 0.53
C GLY A 238 -12.21 -32.91 -0.76
N ASP A 239 -13.25 -33.54 -1.27
CA ASP A 239 -13.22 -34.31 -2.53
C ASP A 239 -13.71 -33.52 -3.76
N GLU A 240 -14.17 -32.27 -3.59
CA GLU A 240 -14.70 -31.46 -4.68
C GLU A 240 -13.57 -30.69 -5.38
N LEU A 241 -13.44 -30.86 -6.71
CA LEU A 241 -12.56 -30.03 -7.53
C LEU A 241 -13.14 -28.61 -7.63
N VAL A 242 -12.43 -27.64 -7.05
CA VAL A 242 -12.85 -26.23 -6.99
C VAL A 242 -11.99 -25.31 -7.87
N GLY A 243 -10.81 -25.75 -8.31
CA GLY A 243 -9.96 -24.97 -9.21
C GLY A 243 -8.77 -25.75 -9.75
N ALA A 244 -7.95 -25.09 -10.56
CA ALA A 244 -6.67 -25.61 -11.00
C ALA A 244 -5.74 -24.49 -11.45
N LEU A 245 -4.44 -24.78 -11.51
CA LEU A 245 -3.42 -23.92 -12.09
C LEU A 245 -2.38 -24.70 -12.88
N VAL A 246 -1.78 -24.02 -13.86
CA VAL A 246 -0.78 -24.58 -14.76
C VAL A 246 0.46 -23.69 -14.73
N LEU A 247 1.53 -24.19 -14.12
CA LEU A 247 2.83 -23.53 -14.07
C LEU A 247 3.67 -23.89 -15.29
N CYS A 248 4.26 -22.86 -15.90
CA CYS A 248 5.09 -22.95 -17.08
C CYS A 248 6.43 -22.24 -16.80
N PRO A 249 7.51 -22.98 -16.48
CA PRO A 249 8.84 -22.42 -16.36
C PRO A 249 9.27 -21.66 -17.62
N LYS A 250 10.02 -20.57 -17.45
CA LYS A 250 10.52 -19.70 -18.52
C LYS A 250 12.03 -19.55 -18.44
N LYS A 251 12.64 -19.27 -19.59
CA LYS A 251 14.05 -18.91 -19.67
C LYS A 251 14.33 -17.71 -18.76
N GLY A 252 15.43 -17.77 -18.01
CA GLY A 252 15.78 -16.74 -17.01
C GLY A 252 15.11 -16.91 -15.64
N GLY A 253 14.63 -18.13 -15.32
CA GLY A 253 14.25 -18.52 -13.96
C GLY A 253 12.86 -18.10 -13.50
N SER A 254 12.07 -17.40 -14.34
CA SER A 254 10.68 -17.04 -14.01
C SER A 254 9.70 -18.16 -14.36
N SER A 255 8.49 -18.11 -13.82
CA SER A 255 7.41 -19.06 -14.14
C SER A 255 6.13 -18.31 -14.50
N LYS A 256 5.40 -18.77 -15.52
CA LYS A 256 4.08 -18.23 -15.86
C LYS A 256 3.01 -19.17 -15.31
N ILE A 257 2.02 -18.64 -14.60
CA ILE A 257 0.72 -19.32 -14.50
C ILE A 257 0.04 -19.11 -15.84
N SER A 258 0.16 -20.08 -16.76
CA SER A 258 -0.42 -19.92 -18.09
C SER A 258 -1.93 -19.94 -18.00
N THR A 259 -2.43 -20.91 -17.25
CA THR A 259 -3.84 -21.28 -17.21
C THR A 259 -4.21 -21.50 -15.75
N ALA A 260 -5.29 -20.88 -15.30
CA ALA A 260 -5.89 -21.09 -14.00
C ALA A 260 -7.40 -20.94 -14.12
N PHE A 261 -8.13 -21.79 -13.40
CA PHE A 261 -9.57 -21.68 -13.26
C PHE A 261 -9.99 -21.87 -11.80
N TRP A 262 -11.10 -21.25 -11.41
CA TRP A 262 -11.58 -21.23 -10.04
C TRP A 262 -13.11 -21.11 -10.00
N LYS A 263 -13.71 -21.76 -9.01
CA LYS A 263 -15.16 -21.76 -8.79
C LYS A 263 -15.70 -20.36 -8.45
N ASP A 264 -14.99 -19.64 -7.59
CA ASP A 264 -15.33 -18.29 -7.12
C ASP A 264 -14.07 -17.54 -6.64
N GLU A 265 -14.21 -16.25 -6.32
CA GLU A 265 -13.09 -15.40 -5.89
C GLU A 265 -12.44 -15.89 -4.58
N ALA A 266 -13.21 -16.46 -3.65
CA ALA A 266 -12.67 -17.05 -2.42
C ALA A 266 -11.77 -18.26 -2.72
N THR A 267 -12.18 -19.10 -3.68
CA THR A 267 -11.38 -20.21 -4.17
C THR A 267 -10.11 -19.72 -4.86
N PHE A 268 -10.17 -18.63 -5.66
CA PHE A 268 -8.99 -18.06 -6.28
C PHE A 268 -7.98 -17.54 -5.25
N ASP A 269 -8.48 -16.88 -4.20
CA ASP A 269 -7.66 -16.41 -3.09
C ASP A 269 -6.95 -17.55 -2.36
N ALA A 270 -7.69 -18.62 -2.04
CA ALA A 270 -7.14 -19.84 -1.44
C ALA A 270 -6.13 -20.53 -2.37
N LEU A 271 -6.40 -20.54 -3.70
CA LEU A 271 -5.51 -21.09 -4.73
C LEU A 271 -4.14 -20.44 -4.69
N LEU A 272 -4.08 -19.11 -4.59
CA LEU A 272 -2.82 -18.38 -4.49
C LEU A 272 -2.06 -18.70 -3.20
N LEU A 273 -2.75 -18.85 -2.07
CA LEU A 273 -2.14 -19.26 -0.79
C LEU A 273 -1.55 -20.66 -0.86
N ALA A 274 -2.31 -21.62 -1.38
CA ALA A 274 -1.85 -23.00 -1.50
C ALA A 274 -0.69 -23.11 -2.51
N LEU A 275 -0.71 -22.32 -3.57
CA LEU A 275 0.37 -22.23 -4.55
C LEU A 275 1.71 -21.80 -3.90
N GLU A 276 1.71 -21.01 -2.84
CA GLU A 276 2.97 -20.61 -2.18
C GLU A 276 3.73 -21.78 -1.57
N LYS A 277 3.04 -22.91 -1.35
CA LYS A 277 3.54 -24.12 -0.70
C LYS A 277 4.04 -25.20 -1.67
N VAL A 278 3.84 -25.05 -2.99
CA VAL A 278 4.26 -26.07 -3.96
C VAL A 278 5.71 -25.88 -4.41
N ASP A 279 6.43 -26.97 -4.62
CA ASP A 279 7.87 -26.97 -4.91
C ASP A 279 8.22 -26.12 -6.14
N GLU A 280 7.49 -26.25 -7.25
CA GLU A 280 7.80 -25.47 -8.47
C GLU A 280 7.63 -23.97 -8.26
N PHE A 281 6.72 -23.58 -7.36
CA PHE A 281 6.61 -22.20 -6.95
C PHE A 281 7.82 -21.83 -6.10
N ILE A 282 8.16 -22.64 -5.07
CA ILE A 282 9.30 -22.49 -4.14
C ILE A 282 10.66 -22.41 -4.87
N GLU A 283 10.85 -23.14 -5.95
CA GLU A 283 12.12 -23.20 -6.67
C GLU A 283 12.26 -22.11 -7.74
N THR A 284 11.18 -21.37 -8.05
CA THR A 284 11.23 -20.30 -9.06
C THR A 284 12.15 -19.16 -8.60
N GLU A 285 13.34 -19.04 -9.18
CA GLU A 285 14.33 -17.97 -8.88
C GLU A 285 13.85 -16.57 -9.30
N GLY A 286 13.12 -16.50 -10.41
CA GLY A 286 12.61 -15.28 -11.01
C GLY A 286 11.29 -14.82 -10.38
N ARG A 287 10.36 -14.36 -11.23
CA ARG A 287 8.99 -14.02 -10.79
C ARG A 287 8.01 -15.08 -11.24
N VAL A 288 6.96 -15.30 -10.45
CA VAL A 288 5.76 -15.97 -10.93
C VAL A 288 4.81 -14.90 -11.44
N TYR A 289 4.29 -15.04 -12.65
CA TYR A 289 3.38 -14.05 -13.24
C TYR A 289 2.16 -14.68 -13.90
N ILE A 290 1.06 -13.94 -13.90
CA ILE A 290 -0.23 -14.35 -14.45
C ILE A 290 -0.88 -13.18 -15.20
N HIS A 291 -1.65 -13.52 -16.22
CA HIS A 291 -2.52 -12.58 -16.94
C HIS A 291 -3.95 -12.82 -16.47
N LEU A 292 -4.63 -11.80 -15.96
CA LEU A 292 -5.97 -11.90 -15.39
C LEU A 292 -6.90 -10.81 -15.91
N PRO A 293 -8.19 -11.09 -16.12
CA PRO A 293 -9.20 -10.05 -16.26
C PRO A 293 -9.18 -9.08 -15.07
N VAL A 294 -9.34 -7.79 -15.33
CA VAL A 294 -9.36 -6.77 -14.27
C VAL A 294 -10.77 -6.65 -13.71
N SER A 295 -10.99 -7.14 -12.49
CA SER A 295 -12.20 -6.90 -11.70
C SER A 295 -11.83 -6.34 -10.31
N PRO A 296 -12.73 -5.62 -9.63
CA PRO A 296 -12.45 -5.13 -8.27
C PRO A 296 -12.07 -6.24 -7.28
N GLY A 297 -12.74 -7.39 -7.33
CA GLY A 297 -12.48 -8.51 -6.42
C GLY A 297 -11.14 -9.20 -6.67
N LEU A 298 -10.82 -9.51 -7.93
CA LEU A 298 -9.51 -10.05 -8.30
C LEU A 298 -8.37 -9.07 -8.00
N VAL A 299 -8.56 -7.78 -8.29
CA VAL A 299 -7.57 -6.73 -7.94
C VAL A 299 -7.33 -6.72 -6.44
N GLY A 300 -8.40 -6.76 -5.63
CA GLY A 300 -8.33 -6.79 -4.17
C GLY A 300 -7.56 -8.01 -3.65
N ILE A 301 -7.85 -9.21 -4.17
CA ILE A 301 -7.15 -10.45 -3.83
C ILE A 301 -5.66 -10.35 -4.18
N MET A 302 -5.34 -9.97 -5.42
CA MET A 302 -3.96 -9.89 -5.88
C MET A 302 -3.15 -8.89 -5.04
N GLN A 303 -3.71 -7.72 -4.74
CA GLN A 303 -3.09 -6.73 -3.86
C GLN A 303 -2.91 -7.26 -2.44
N ALA A 304 -3.93 -7.90 -1.86
CA ALA A 304 -3.87 -8.47 -0.51
C ALA A 304 -2.83 -9.59 -0.38
N ARG A 305 -2.55 -10.32 -1.48
CA ARG A 305 -1.52 -11.36 -1.57
C ARG A 305 -0.14 -10.83 -1.99
N GLY A 306 0.04 -9.51 -2.06
CA GLY A 306 1.33 -8.88 -2.38
C GLY A 306 1.78 -9.05 -3.84
N TRP A 307 0.85 -9.38 -4.75
CA TRP A 307 1.12 -9.40 -6.18
C TRP A 307 1.10 -7.97 -6.75
N ARG A 308 2.05 -7.67 -7.63
CA ARG A 308 2.17 -6.37 -8.28
C ARG A 308 1.51 -6.39 -9.65
N LEU A 309 0.64 -5.42 -9.92
CA LEU A 309 0.18 -5.12 -11.28
C LEU A 309 1.34 -4.47 -12.07
N ASP A 310 1.89 -5.19 -13.04
CA ASP A 310 3.01 -4.74 -13.87
C ASP A 310 2.54 -3.96 -15.10
N ALA A 311 1.43 -4.36 -15.69
CA ALA A 311 0.92 -3.77 -16.92
C ALA A 311 -0.59 -3.98 -17.06
N LEU A 312 -1.23 -3.07 -17.78
CA LEU A 312 -2.57 -3.24 -18.33
C LEU A 312 -2.42 -3.46 -19.83
N ILE A 313 -2.95 -4.58 -20.31
CA ILE A 313 -2.88 -5.01 -21.70
C ILE A 313 -4.29 -4.84 -22.29
N PRO A 314 -4.50 -3.86 -23.20
CA PRO A 314 -5.80 -3.69 -23.84
C PRO A 314 -6.06 -4.82 -24.84
N GLY A 315 -7.30 -5.27 -24.93
CA GLY A 315 -7.75 -6.14 -26.01
C GLY A 315 -7.70 -5.36 -27.33
N VAL A 316 -6.88 -5.82 -28.27
CA VAL A 316 -6.73 -5.16 -29.59
C VAL A 316 -8.08 -5.13 -30.35
N ASP A 317 -8.89 -6.19 -30.18
CA ASP A 317 -10.16 -6.37 -30.88
C ASP A 317 -11.39 -6.31 -29.93
N SER A 318 -11.20 -5.86 -28.68
CA SER A 318 -12.28 -5.76 -27.69
C SER A 318 -12.13 -4.50 -26.85
N GLU A 319 -13.05 -3.55 -27.04
CA GLU A 319 -13.11 -2.30 -26.28
C GLU A 319 -13.44 -2.49 -24.79
N GLN A 320 -13.88 -3.70 -24.40
CA GLN A 320 -14.28 -4.00 -23.02
C GLN A 320 -13.28 -4.90 -22.27
N LEU A 321 -12.26 -5.44 -22.95
CA LEU A 321 -11.31 -6.36 -22.35
C LEU A 321 -10.00 -5.64 -22.01
N VAL A 322 -9.69 -5.55 -20.72
CA VAL A 322 -8.36 -5.20 -20.23
C VAL A 322 -7.85 -6.34 -19.38
N ILE A 323 -6.66 -6.82 -19.71
CA ILE A 323 -5.97 -7.87 -18.96
C ILE A 323 -4.87 -7.21 -18.11
N GLY A 324 -4.90 -7.48 -16.81
CA GLY A 324 -3.82 -7.13 -15.91
C GLY A 324 -2.73 -8.20 -15.97
N GLN A 325 -1.49 -7.79 -16.20
CA GLN A 325 -0.33 -8.62 -15.89
C GLN A 325 0.05 -8.42 -14.44
N TRP A 326 0.00 -9.50 -13.68
CA TRP A 326 0.39 -9.50 -12.28
C TRP A 326 1.61 -10.38 -12.08
N SER A 327 2.53 -9.97 -11.22
CA SER A 327 3.66 -10.80 -10.82
C SER A 327 3.93 -10.76 -9.33
N THR A 328 4.52 -11.84 -8.84
CA THR A 328 5.14 -11.86 -7.52
C THR A 328 6.33 -10.89 -7.51
N ASN A 329 6.64 -10.38 -6.34
CA ASN A 329 7.92 -9.73 -6.14
C ASN A 329 9.06 -10.76 -6.23
N ARG A 330 10.29 -10.30 -6.48
CA ARG A 330 11.47 -11.20 -6.41
C ARG A 330 11.52 -11.79 -5.00
N ARG A 331 11.80 -13.10 -4.88
CA ARG A 331 11.78 -13.85 -3.60
C ARG A 331 12.62 -13.22 -2.49
N GLU A 332 13.71 -12.53 -2.82
CA GLU A 332 14.52 -11.77 -1.85
C GLU A 332 13.74 -10.64 -1.13
N SER A 333 12.54 -10.30 -1.58
CA SER A 333 11.72 -9.23 -1.01
C SER A 333 10.41 -9.71 -0.37
N ARG A 334 10.18 -11.04 -0.26
CA ARG A 334 8.89 -11.59 0.19
C ARG A 334 8.56 -11.35 1.67
N ALA A 335 9.54 -11.00 2.49
CA ALA A 335 9.31 -10.61 3.89
C ALA A 335 8.81 -9.15 4.03
N LEU A 336 8.73 -8.36 2.94
CA LEU A 336 8.65 -6.89 3.03
C LEU A 336 7.60 -6.23 2.12
N ILE A 337 6.68 -6.98 1.47
CA ILE A 337 5.82 -6.37 0.41
C ILE A 337 4.31 -6.64 0.59
N GLY A 338 3.86 -6.76 1.84
CA GLY A 338 2.55 -6.22 2.24
C GLY A 338 2.69 -4.91 3.02
N CYS A 339 3.89 -4.65 3.56
CA CYS A 339 4.16 -3.61 4.51
C CYS A 339 4.91 -2.47 3.81
N GLU A 340 4.24 -1.36 3.51
CA GLU A 340 4.98 -0.10 3.49
C GLU A 340 5.60 0.06 4.89
N TRP A 341 6.69 0.83 5.01
CA TRP A 341 7.33 1.15 6.30
C TRP A 341 6.40 1.37 7.53
N PRO A 342 5.17 1.92 7.39
CA PRO A 342 4.21 2.01 8.49
C PRO A 342 3.82 0.67 9.13
N ASP A 343 3.67 -0.42 8.38
CA ASP A 343 3.14 -1.67 8.92
C ASP A 343 4.17 -2.39 9.79
N TYR A 344 5.46 -2.37 9.41
CA TYR A 344 6.54 -2.89 10.26
C TYR A 344 6.66 -2.11 11.58
N HIS A 345 6.56 -0.78 11.53
CA HIS A 345 6.60 0.06 12.74
C HIS A 345 5.39 -0.20 13.65
N LEU A 346 4.22 -0.44 13.06
CA LEU A 346 3.02 -0.81 13.81
C LEU A 346 3.17 -2.19 14.45
N GLU A 347 3.54 -3.21 13.68
CA GLU A 347 3.81 -4.57 14.19
C GLU A 347 4.84 -4.56 15.33
N LEU A 348 5.93 -3.79 15.17
CA LEU A 348 6.93 -3.61 16.23
C LEU A 348 6.32 -2.94 17.49
N GLN A 349 5.46 -1.94 17.32
CA GLN A 349 4.75 -1.33 18.45
C GLN A 349 3.81 -2.31 19.15
N GLU A 350 3.16 -3.21 18.41
CA GLU A 350 2.32 -4.26 18.99
C GLU A 350 3.18 -5.27 19.76
N VAL A 351 4.29 -5.73 19.18
CA VAL A 351 5.26 -6.62 19.84
C VAL A 351 5.76 -6.06 21.16
N ILE A 352 6.06 -4.75 21.21
CA ILE A 352 6.52 -4.04 22.42
C ILE A 352 5.38 -3.93 23.44
N ARG A 353 4.20 -3.52 22.99
CA ARG A 353 3.01 -3.33 23.85
C ARG A 353 2.56 -4.64 24.49
N ASP A 354 2.51 -5.71 23.72
CA ASP A 354 2.04 -7.02 24.17
C ASP A 354 2.98 -7.66 25.20
N ARG A 355 4.25 -7.21 25.23
CA ARG A 355 5.26 -7.62 26.21
C ARG A 355 5.48 -6.59 27.33
N GLU A 356 4.70 -5.51 27.32
CA GLU A 356 4.79 -4.37 28.25
C GLU A 356 6.20 -3.76 28.36
N TRP A 357 7.04 -3.94 27.34
CA TRP A 357 8.43 -3.47 27.35
C TRP A 357 8.55 -1.95 27.49
N ASN A 358 7.54 -1.23 26.99
CA ASN A 358 7.42 0.23 27.13
C ASN A 358 7.43 0.72 28.59
N THR A 359 7.20 -0.15 29.58
CA THR A 359 7.28 0.22 31.01
C THR A 359 8.70 0.26 31.55
N PHE A 360 9.67 -0.38 30.88
CA PHE A 360 11.08 -0.45 31.27
C PHE A 360 11.99 0.38 30.36
N GLU A 361 11.51 0.73 29.16
CA GLU A 361 12.27 1.51 28.19
C GLU A 361 12.46 2.96 28.65
N THR A 362 13.71 3.40 28.68
CA THR A 362 14.08 4.83 28.72
C THR A 362 15.03 5.12 27.57
N PRO A 363 15.20 6.39 27.15
CA PRO A 363 16.20 6.74 26.13
C PRO A 363 17.61 6.25 26.45
N GLN A 364 17.98 6.21 27.74
CA GLN A 364 19.28 5.70 28.18
C GLN A 364 19.40 4.19 27.95
N GLU A 365 18.42 3.41 28.39
CA GLU A 365 18.43 1.95 28.23
C GLU A 365 18.41 1.56 26.75
N LEU A 366 17.59 2.24 25.94
CA LEU A 366 17.53 1.99 24.49
C LEU A 366 18.86 2.32 23.79
N ALA A 367 19.58 3.36 24.23
CA ALA A 367 20.90 3.68 23.70
C ALA A 367 21.97 2.64 24.09
N ILE A 368 21.86 2.06 25.29
CA ILE A 368 22.74 0.96 25.73
C ILE A 368 22.48 -0.29 24.90
N SER A 369 21.21 -0.68 24.71
CA SER A 369 20.86 -1.81 23.85
C SER A 369 21.33 -1.60 22.42
N LEU A 370 21.09 -0.41 21.83
CA LEU A 370 21.61 -0.07 20.50
C LEU A 370 23.13 -0.28 20.38
N MET A 371 23.89 0.10 21.41
CA MET A 371 25.34 -0.09 21.42
C MET A 371 25.73 -1.57 21.48
N ALA A 372 24.97 -2.40 22.21
CA ALA A 372 25.18 -3.84 22.26
C ALA A 372 25.02 -4.47 20.88
N GLU A 373 23.93 -4.18 20.16
CA GLU A 373 23.68 -4.73 18.81
C GLU A 373 24.74 -4.27 17.79
N VAL A 374 25.23 -3.04 17.90
CA VAL A 374 26.38 -2.58 17.09
C VAL A 374 27.64 -3.39 17.39
N GLY A 375 27.82 -3.82 18.65
CA GLY A 375 28.88 -4.72 19.08
C GLY A 375 28.73 -6.13 18.49
N GLU A 376 27.53 -6.69 18.48
CA GLU A 376 27.23 -8.00 17.88
C GLU A 376 27.47 -7.99 16.36
N LEU A 377 27.02 -6.94 15.66
CA LEU A 377 27.37 -6.72 14.26
C LEU A 377 28.89 -6.65 14.03
N ALA A 378 29.61 -6.00 14.94
CA ALA A 378 31.06 -5.90 14.85
C ALA A 378 31.75 -7.26 15.06
N GLN A 379 31.21 -8.13 15.93
CA GLN A 379 31.69 -9.50 16.11
C GLN A 379 31.50 -10.32 14.83
N GLU A 380 30.35 -10.19 14.18
CA GLU A 380 30.06 -10.86 12.91
C GLU A 380 31.03 -10.47 11.78
N LEU A 381 31.59 -9.26 11.84
CA LEU A 381 32.54 -8.76 10.85
C LEU A 381 34.00 -8.85 11.32
N GLN A 382 34.24 -9.23 12.57
CA GLN A 382 35.58 -9.23 13.16
C GLN A 382 36.46 -10.23 12.41
N TRP A 383 37.67 -9.79 12.03
CA TRP A 383 38.66 -10.58 11.28
C TRP A 383 38.26 -10.95 9.83
N LYS A 384 37.11 -10.45 9.31
CA LYS A 384 36.60 -10.74 7.96
C LYS A 384 36.89 -9.66 6.91
N SER A 385 37.86 -8.78 7.15
CA SER A 385 38.07 -7.54 6.36
C SER A 385 38.57 -7.72 4.92
N ARG A 386 38.95 -8.94 4.51
CA ARG A 386 39.47 -9.26 3.16
C ARG A 386 38.83 -10.51 2.54
N THR A 387 37.75 -11.00 3.13
CA THR A 387 37.12 -12.26 2.77
C THR A 387 36.15 -12.07 1.59
N ASP A 388 36.00 -13.09 0.72
CA ASP A 388 34.94 -13.05 -0.31
C ASP A 388 33.58 -12.90 0.38
N ARG A 389 32.68 -12.08 -0.19
CA ARG A 389 31.32 -11.87 0.32
C ARG A 389 30.58 -13.21 0.54
N ARG A 390 30.95 -14.25 -0.22
CA ARG A 390 30.42 -15.62 -0.08
C ARG A 390 30.75 -16.32 1.24
N GLU A 391 31.77 -15.84 1.95
CA GLU A 391 32.21 -16.40 3.24
C GLU A 391 31.61 -15.64 4.45
N LEU A 392 30.81 -14.60 4.19
CA LEU A 392 30.05 -13.90 5.22
C LEU A 392 28.73 -14.61 5.50
N ASP A 393 28.39 -14.76 6.77
CA ASP A 393 27.04 -15.14 7.15
C ASP A 393 26.11 -13.93 7.02
N VAL A 394 25.58 -13.75 5.80
CA VAL A 394 24.68 -12.64 5.47
C VAL A 394 23.40 -12.70 6.31
N ARG A 395 22.98 -13.88 6.79
CA ARG A 395 21.78 -14.00 7.63
C ARG A 395 22.05 -13.47 9.03
N SER A 396 23.17 -13.84 9.63
CA SER A 396 23.57 -13.33 10.95
C SER A 396 23.75 -11.81 10.92
N ILE A 397 24.52 -11.30 9.94
CA ILE A 397 24.71 -9.85 9.75
C ILE A 397 23.39 -9.11 9.55
N ALA A 398 22.44 -9.70 8.81
CA ALA A 398 21.13 -9.08 8.60
C ALA A 398 20.28 -9.04 9.88
N ALA A 399 20.41 -10.01 10.78
CA ALA A 399 19.75 -10.00 12.08
C ALA A 399 20.24 -8.83 12.92
N GLU A 400 21.57 -8.69 13.08
CA GLU A 400 22.16 -7.59 13.86
C GLU A 400 21.81 -6.20 13.30
N LEU A 401 21.80 -6.06 11.97
CA LEU A 401 21.37 -4.82 11.32
C LEU A 401 19.89 -4.49 11.60
N ALA A 402 19.03 -5.52 11.72
CA ALA A 402 17.63 -5.34 12.06
C ALA A 402 17.46 -4.92 13.53
N ASP A 403 18.23 -5.49 14.44
CA ASP A 403 18.16 -5.13 15.87
C ASP A 403 18.68 -3.71 16.13
N ILE A 404 19.78 -3.31 15.49
CA ILE A 404 20.24 -1.92 15.46
C ILE A 404 19.12 -0.98 15.01
N TYR A 405 18.44 -1.33 13.92
CA TYR A 405 17.34 -0.53 13.37
C TYR A 405 16.15 -0.44 14.34
N ASN A 406 15.78 -1.54 14.99
CA ASN A 406 14.70 -1.60 15.98
C ASN A 406 14.96 -0.67 17.17
N TYR A 407 16.14 -0.75 17.77
CA TYR A 407 16.48 0.11 18.90
C TYR A 407 16.61 1.58 18.50
N LEU A 408 17.14 1.87 17.31
CA LEU A 408 17.23 3.24 16.80
C LEU A 408 15.84 3.87 16.61
N ILE A 409 14.88 3.10 16.09
CA ILE A 409 13.50 3.55 15.94
C ILE A 409 12.83 3.73 17.30
N ARG A 410 12.92 2.75 18.20
CA ARG A 410 12.35 2.84 19.54
C ARG A 410 12.88 4.07 20.27
N LEU A 411 14.19 4.31 20.20
CA LEU A 411 14.83 5.51 20.77
C LEU A 411 14.26 6.81 20.18
N SER A 412 14.06 6.85 18.85
CA SER A 412 13.45 8.02 18.19
C SER A 412 12.01 8.28 18.66
N TRP A 413 11.21 7.24 18.92
CA TRP A 413 9.85 7.38 19.44
C TRP A 413 9.83 7.97 20.86
N HIS A 414 10.72 7.51 21.73
CA HIS A 414 10.84 8.03 23.10
C HIS A 414 11.35 9.47 23.17
N LEU A 415 12.13 9.90 22.19
CA LEU A 415 12.66 11.27 22.09
C LEU A 415 11.80 12.20 21.22
N ASP A 416 10.70 11.70 20.66
CA ASP A 416 9.84 12.42 19.68
C ASP A 416 10.65 12.98 18.48
N ILE A 417 11.61 12.19 18.00
CA ILE A 417 12.46 12.54 16.86
C ILE A 417 11.87 11.90 15.59
N ASP A 418 11.62 12.72 14.56
CA ASP A 418 11.42 12.19 13.21
C ASP A 418 12.78 11.77 12.64
N LEU A 419 13.13 10.49 12.86
CA LEU A 419 14.41 9.92 12.45
C LEU A 419 14.63 10.03 10.93
N MET A 420 13.57 9.82 10.14
CA MET A 420 13.69 9.89 8.68
C MET A 420 13.90 11.31 8.20
N GLN A 421 13.17 12.28 8.75
CA GLN A 421 13.42 13.69 8.46
C GLN A 421 14.84 14.09 8.87
N SER A 422 15.29 13.67 10.05
CA SER A 422 16.66 13.93 10.54
C SER A 422 17.73 13.36 9.59
N CYS A 423 17.49 12.18 9.00
CA CYS A 423 18.37 11.62 7.97
C CYS A 423 18.38 12.47 6.69
N PHE A 424 17.22 12.96 6.23
CA PHE A 424 17.15 13.83 5.05
C PHE A 424 17.86 15.17 5.28
N ASP A 425 17.63 15.80 6.43
CA ASP A 425 18.31 17.04 6.81
C ASP A 425 19.83 16.81 6.84
N LYS A 426 20.26 15.66 7.37
CA LYS A 426 21.66 15.28 7.38
C LYS A 426 22.24 15.08 5.98
N LEU A 427 21.48 14.51 5.05
CA LEU A 427 21.90 14.34 3.66
C LEU A 427 22.12 15.69 2.96
N VAL A 428 21.28 16.69 3.25
CA VAL A 428 21.48 18.06 2.75
C VAL A 428 22.80 18.62 3.28
N GLU A 429 23.03 18.54 4.59
CA GLU A 429 24.31 18.98 5.18
C GLU A 429 25.52 18.26 4.59
N VAL A 430 25.41 16.94 4.35
CA VAL A 430 26.51 16.15 3.77
C VAL A 430 26.80 16.61 2.35
N ARG A 431 25.78 16.93 1.54
CA ARG A 431 25.98 17.46 0.17
C ARG A 431 26.67 18.82 0.18
N GLU A 432 26.34 19.68 1.14
CA GLU A 432 26.98 20.98 1.31
C GLU A 432 28.42 20.86 1.81
N LYS A 433 28.66 19.99 2.81
CA LYS A 433 30.00 19.74 3.39
C LYS A 433 30.93 19.00 2.43
N TYR A 434 30.38 18.15 1.56
CA TYR A 434 31.15 17.32 0.63
C TYR A 434 30.66 17.50 -0.82
N PRO A 435 30.90 18.66 -1.46
CA PRO A 435 30.54 18.85 -2.85
C PRO A 435 31.30 17.86 -3.75
N VAL A 436 30.61 17.27 -4.73
CA VAL A 436 31.17 16.25 -5.64
C VAL A 436 32.44 16.74 -6.33
N ALA A 437 32.49 18.02 -6.69
CA ALA A 437 33.64 18.63 -7.36
C ALA A 437 34.96 18.52 -6.58
N VAL A 438 34.91 18.44 -5.24
CA VAL A 438 36.10 18.43 -4.37
C VAL A 438 36.24 17.17 -3.52
N ALA A 439 35.14 16.45 -3.27
CA ALA A 439 35.11 15.30 -2.37
C ALA A 439 35.06 13.93 -3.08
N LYS A 440 34.93 13.88 -4.42
CA LYS A 440 34.90 12.62 -5.17
C LYS A 440 36.21 11.84 -4.99
N ASN A 441 36.11 10.55 -4.65
CA ASN A 441 37.24 9.65 -4.36
C ASN A 441 38.14 10.11 -3.20
N SER A 442 37.64 10.93 -2.28
CA SER A 442 38.39 11.42 -1.13
C SER A 442 37.74 10.99 0.18
N THR A 443 38.55 10.47 1.10
CA THR A 443 38.13 10.19 2.49
C THR A 443 38.45 11.34 3.44
N ARG A 444 38.94 12.48 2.91
CA ARG A 444 39.30 13.64 3.72
C ARG A 444 38.03 14.27 4.31
N LYS A 445 38.08 14.63 5.59
CA LYS A 445 37.00 15.35 6.26
C LYS A 445 36.81 16.74 5.63
N TYR A 446 35.56 17.22 5.61
CA TYR A 446 35.19 18.50 4.96
C TYR A 446 36.01 19.71 5.39
N THR A 447 36.59 19.68 6.59
CA THR A 447 37.51 20.69 7.14
C THR A 447 38.86 20.77 6.40
N LYS A 448 39.12 19.91 5.41
CA LYS A 448 40.36 19.87 4.62
C LYS A 448 40.16 20.21 3.13
N PHE A 449 38.99 20.72 2.73
CA PHE A 449 38.69 21.17 1.36
C PHE A 449 38.69 22.70 1.19
N ALA A 450 39.28 23.43 2.14
CA ALA A 450 39.49 24.87 2.08
C ALA A 450 40.74 25.23 1.25
#